data_AF-A0A124E3T2-F1
#
_entry.id   AF-A0A124E3T2-F1
#
_cell.length_a   1.000
_cell.length_b   1.000
_cell.length_c   1.000
_cell.angle_alpha   90.00
_cell.angle_beta   90.00
_cell.angle_gamma   90.00
#
_symmetry.space_group_name_H-M   'P 1'
#
loop_
_entity.id
_entity.type
_entity.pdbx_description
1 polymer ?
#
loop_
_entity_poly.entity_id
_entity_poly.type
_entity_poly.pdbx_seq_one_letter_code
_entity_poly.pdbx_strand_id
1 'polypeptide(L)'
;MTADILHADMAAVRSLGGAFDAHAAELDAVAAALRSMPSSESALGPIGERFMAVFHASVGAHIDAVTAVSVRVGAGAVNAGATASSYDAAGQRAAARLPQV
;
A
#
# COMPACT_ATOMS: atom_id res chain seq x y z
N MET A 1 16.32 0.89 16.64
CA MET A 1 15.27 1.34 15.71
C MET A 1 13.98 1.50 16.51
N THR A 2 13.35 2.68 16.51
CA THR A 2 12.27 3.04 17.44
C THR A 2 10.89 2.65 16.93
N ALA A 3 9.95 2.41 17.87
CA ALA A 3 8.55 2.08 17.59
C ALA A 3 7.85 3.10 16.66
N ASP A 4 8.34 4.34 16.62
CA ASP A 4 7.83 5.41 15.77
C ASP A 4 7.92 5.11 14.27
N ILE A 5 8.98 4.42 13.81
CA ILE A 5 9.15 4.07 12.39
C ILE A 5 8.10 3.02 11.98
N LEU A 6 7.88 2.02 12.84
CA LEU A 6 6.88 0.98 12.59
C LEU A 6 5.46 1.55 12.60
N HIS A 7 5.19 2.50 13.49
CA HIS A 7 3.92 3.21 13.55
C HIS A 7 3.69 4.08 12.31
N ALA A 8 4.73 4.77 11.83
CA ALA A 8 4.69 5.57 10.60
C ALA A 8 4.39 4.70 9.37
N ASP A 9 5.01 3.52 9.25
CA ASP A 9 4.73 2.59 8.15
C ASP A 9 3.28 2.08 8.19
N MET A 10 2.75 1.76 9.37
CA MET A 10 1.34 1.35 9.52
C MET A 10 0.35 2.47 9.22
N ALA A 11 0.68 3.72 9.57
CA ALA A 11 -0.12 4.88 9.20
C ALA A 11 -0.13 5.11 7.68
N ALA A 12 1.02 4.94 7.01
CA ALA A 12 1.11 5.01 5.56
C ALA A 12 0.27 3.91 4.89
N VAL A 13 0.30 2.68 5.39
CA VAL A 13 -0.52 1.56 4.88
C VAL A 13 -2.02 1.85 5.06
N ARG A 14 -2.46 2.36 6.22
CA ARG A 14 -3.87 2.73 6.42
C ARG A 14 -4.30 3.88 5.52
N SER A 15 -3.47 4.90 5.37
CA SER A 15 -3.76 6.03 4.47
C SER A 15 -3.89 5.56 3.02
N LEU A 16 -3.03 4.63 2.59
CA LEU A 16 -3.11 4.04 1.26
C LEU A 16 -4.38 3.19 1.11
N GLY A 17 -4.73 2.39 2.12
CA GLY A 17 -6.00 1.65 2.20
C GLY A 17 -7.23 2.55 2.04
N GLY A 18 -7.29 3.66 2.77
CA GLY A 18 -8.38 4.63 2.64
C GLY A 18 -8.45 5.28 1.27
N ALA A 19 -7.32 5.51 0.61
CA ALA A 19 -7.29 6.00 -0.77
C ALA A 19 -7.80 4.96 -1.78
N PHE A 20 -7.52 3.65 -1.58
CA PHE A 20 -8.10 2.57 -2.40
C PHE A 20 -9.62 2.53 -2.29
N ASP A 21 -10.14 2.55 -1.06
CA ASP A 21 -11.59 2.48 -0.83
C ASP A 21 -12.31 3.67 -1.49
N ALA A 22 -11.74 4.88 -1.39
CA ALA A 22 -12.27 6.06 -2.05
C ALA A 22 -12.25 5.94 -3.59
N HIS A 23 -11.13 5.48 -4.16
CA HIS A 23 -11.00 5.32 -5.61
C HIS A 23 -11.94 4.24 -6.16
N ALA A 24 -12.09 3.13 -5.43
CA ALA A 24 -13.06 2.08 -5.78
C ALA A 24 -14.50 2.62 -5.79
N ALA A 25 -14.88 3.42 -4.79
CA ALA A 25 -16.20 4.04 -4.73
C ALA A 25 -16.45 5.02 -5.90
N GLU A 26 -15.44 5.79 -6.31
CA GLU A 26 -15.52 6.68 -7.48
C GLU A 26 -15.72 5.88 -8.77
N LEU A 27 -14.99 4.78 -8.95
CA LEU A 27 -15.12 3.92 -10.13
C LEU A 27 -16.48 3.23 -10.20
N ASP A 28 -17.00 2.77 -9.07
CA ASP A 28 -18.36 2.21 -8.99
C ASP A 28 -19.42 3.26 -9.36
N ALA A 29 -19.25 4.51 -8.92
CA ALA A 29 -20.14 5.60 -9.29
C ALA A 29 -20.09 5.91 -10.80
N VAL A 30 -18.89 5.94 -11.40
CA VAL A 30 -18.72 6.12 -12.85
C VAL A 30 -19.33 4.96 -13.63
N ALA A 31 -19.12 3.71 -13.19
CA ALA A 31 -19.69 2.53 -13.82
C ALA A 31 -21.23 2.54 -13.76
N ALA A 32 -21.80 2.95 -12.63
CA ALA A 32 -23.24 3.13 -12.47
C ALA A 32 -23.79 4.21 -13.43
N ALA A 33 -23.09 5.34 -13.55
CA ALA A 33 -23.47 6.41 -14.48
C ALA A 33 -23.43 5.93 -15.94
N LEU A 34 -22.37 5.23 -16.36
CA LEU A 34 -22.26 4.66 -17.70
C LEU A 34 -23.36 3.64 -18.00
N ARG A 35 -23.70 2.77 -17.04
CA ARG A 35 -24.78 1.78 -17.20
C ARG A 35 -26.17 2.42 -17.29
N SER A 36 -26.34 3.61 -16.73
CA SER A 36 -27.58 4.38 -16.82
C SER A 36 -27.77 5.09 -18.16
N MET A 37 -26.72 5.19 -18.98
CA MET A 37 -26.81 5.81 -20.30
C MET A 37 -27.51 4.87 -21.29
N PRO A 38 -28.48 5.37 -22.09
CA PRO A 38 -29.12 4.57 -23.11
C PRO A 38 -28.12 4.12 -24.18
N SER A 39 -28.09 2.82 -24.43
CA SER A 39 -27.07 2.12 -25.21
C SER A 39 -26.95 2.66 -26.63
N SER A 40 -25.78 3.17 -26.97
CA SER A 40 -25.24 3.10 -28.31
C SER A 40 -23.72 2.99 -28.15
N GLU A 41 -23.14 1.83 -28.42
CA GLU A 41 -21.68 1.62 -28.43
C GLU A 41 -20.94 2.64 -29.31
N SER A 42 -21.62 3.21 -30.31
CA SER A 42 -21.14 4.32 -31.15
C SER A 42 -21.12 5.70 -30.46
N ALA A 43 -21.67 5.86 -29.25
CA ALA A 43 -21.90 7.16 -28.62
C ALA A 43 -20.71 7.72 -27.81
N LEU A 44 -19.79 6.88 -27.34
CA LEU A 44 -18.65 7.35 -26.54
C LEU A 44 -17.47 7.81 -27.41
N GLY A 45 -17.29 7.23 -28.60
CA GLY A 45 -16.31 7.70 -29.60
C GLY A 45 -14.93 8.08 -29.02
N PRO A 46 -14.31 9.19 -29.49
CA PRO A 46 -13.02 9.68 -28.98
C PRO A 46 -13.00 10.01 -27.48
N ILE A 47 -14.16 10.26 -26.86
CA ILE A 47 -14.27 10.53 -25.42
C ILE A 47 -14.03 9.24 -24.63
N GLY A 48 -14.57 8.11 -25.12
CA GLY A 48 -14.32 6.79 -24.54
C GLY A 48 -12.84 6.41 -24.59
N GLU A 49 -12.17 6.65 -25.72
CA GLU A 49 -10.72 6.41 -25.86
C GLU A 49 -9.91 7.27 -24.89
N ARG A 50 -10.23 8.57 -24.77
CA ARG A 50 -9.54 9.47 -23.86
C ARG A 50 -9.78 9.09 -22.39
N PHE A 51 -11.00 8.68 -22.04
CA PHE A 51 -11.32 8.17 -20.71
C PHE A 51 -10.50 6.91 -20.39
N MET A 52 -10.41 5.96 -21.32
CA MET A 52 -9.60 4.75 -21.15
C MET A 52 -8.10 5.05 -21.02
N ALA A 53 -7.57 6.01 -21.78
CA ALA A 53 -6.18 6.42 -21.64
C ALA A 53 -5.88 7.03 -20.25
N VAL A 54 -6.74 7.92 -19.77
CA VAL A 54 -6.61 8.52 -18.43
C VAL A 54 -6.81 7.47 -17.33
N PHE A 55 -7.77 6.56 -17.51
CA PHE A 55 -8.04 5.47 -16.58
C PHE A 55 -6.82 4.54 -16.46
N HIS A 56 -6.23 4.11 -17.58
CA HIS A 56 -5.01 3.30 -17.58
C HIS A 56 -3.83 4.03 -16.91
N ALA A 57 -3.65 5.33 -17.18
CA ALA A 57 -2.60 6.12 -16.54
C ALA A 57 -2.81 6.23 -15.01
N SER A 58 -4.06 6.42 -14.57
CA SER A 58 -4.42 6.46 -13.14
C SER A 58 -4.14 5.12 -12.46
N VAL A 59 -4.57 4.01 -13.07
CA VAL A 59 -4.30 2.66 -12.58
C VAL A 59 -2.80 2.37 -12.53
N GLY A 60 -2.03 2.80 -13.53
CA GLY A 60 -0.57 2.69 -13.54
C GLY A 60 0.09 3.41 -12.37
N ALA A 61 -0.24 4.69 -12.17
CA ALA A 61 0.27 5.47 -11.03
C ALA A 61 -0.11 4.83 -9.68
N HIS A 62 -1.26 4.18 -9.62
CA HIS A 62 -1.73 3.48 -8.42
C HIS A 62 -0.93 2.20 -8.14
N ILE A 63 -0.64 1.41 -9.17
CA ILE A 63 0.23 0.22 -9.08
C ILE A 63 1.64 0.62 -8.60
N ASP A 64 2.17 1.73 -9.11
CA ASP A 64 3.48 2.24 -8.71
C ASP A 64 3.49 2.64 -7.22
N ALA A 65 2.43 3.29 -6.74
CA ALA A 65 2.27 3.65 -5.33
C ALA A 65 2.19 2.41 -4.42
N VAL A 66 1.43 1.37 -4.80
CA VAL A 66 1.40 0.07 -4.08
C VAL A 66 2.78 -0.54 -4.00
N THR A 67 3.47 -0.56 -5.14
CA THR A 67 4.80 -1.18 -5.26
C THR A 67 5.80 -0.47 -4.35
N ALA A 68 5.79 0.87 -4.33
CA ALA A 68 6.64 1.66 -3.45
C ALA A 68 6.39 1.39 -1.96
N VAL A 69 5.11 1.31 -1.54
CA VAL A 69 4.76 0.99 -0.15
C VAL A 69 5.15 -0.44 0.20
N SER A 70 4.95 -1.40 -0.70
CA SER A 70 5.34 -2.80 -0.50
C SER A 70 6.85 -2.95 -0.28
N VAL A 71 7.66 -2.24 -1.07
CA VAL A 71 9.12 -2.19 -0.89
C VAL A 71 9.48 -1.62 0.49
N ARG A 72 8.83 -0.53 0.90
CA ARG A 72 9.11 0.12 2.19
C ARG A 72 8.76 -0.79 3.37
N VAL A 73 7.60 -1.43 3.35
CA VAL A 73 7.17 -2.39 4.37
C VAL A 73 8.12 -3.59 4.42
N GLY A 74 8.53 -4.11 3.26
CA GLY A 74 9.52 -5.19 3.19
C GLY A 74 10.86 -4.82 3.84
N ALA A 75 11.37 -3.63 3.56
CA ALA A 75 12.59 -3.11 4.18
C ALA A 75 12.44 -2.92 5.70
N GLY A 76 11.29 -2.42 6.16
CA GLY A 76 10.95 -2.29 7.58
C GLY A 76 10.95 -3.65 8.30
N ALA A 77 10.36 -4.67 7.68
CA ALA A 77 10.32 -6.03 8.22
C ALA A 77 11.72 -6.65 8.38
N VAL A 78 12.58 -6.51 7.37
CA VAL A 78 13.99 -6.97 7.44
C VAL A 78 14.73 -6.30 8.58
N ASN A 79 14.60 -4.98 8.72
CA ASN A 79 15.30 -4.24 9.77
C ASN A 79 14.77 -4.58 11.17
N ALA A 80 13.47 -4.82 11.32
CA ALA A 80 12.87 -5.28 12.56
C ALA A 80 13.39 -6.67 12.96
N GLY A 81 13.49 -7.60 12.01
CA GLY A 81 14.06 -8.93 12.24
C GLY A 81 15.54 -8.89 12.66
N ALA A 82 16.34 -8.04 12.01
CA ALA A 82 17.74 -7.82 12.39
C ALA A 82 17.87 -7.23 13.80
N THR A 83 17.00 -6.28 14.14
CA THR A 83 16.96 -5.66 15.46
C THR A 83 16.57 -6.68 16.55
N ALA A 84 15.52 -7.49 16.33
CA ALA A 84 15.11 -8.54 17.26
C ALA A 84 16.25 -9.54 17.53
N SER A 85 16.88 -10.02 16.45
CA SER A 85 18.04 -10.92 16.54
C SER A 85 19.19 -10.32 17.36
N SER A 86 19.42 -9.01 17.23
CA SER A 86 20.46 -8.31 18.00
C SER A 86 20.15 -8.25 19.50
N TYR A 87 18.87 -8.04 19.86
CA TYR A 87 18.42 -8.05 21.26
C TYR A 87 18.48 -9.46 21.85
N ASP A 88 18.08 -10.50 21.10
CA ASP A 88 18.20 -11.89 21.53
C ASP A 88 19.66 -12.26 21.82
N ALA A 89 20.58 -11.89 20.91
CA ALA A 89 22.01 -12.11 21.10
C ALA A 89 22.56 -11.34 22.31
N ALA A 90 22.11 -10.10 22.54
CA ALA A 90 22.48 -9.32 23.73
C ALA A 90 21.95 -9.98 25.02
N GLY A 91 20.71 -10.48 25.01
CA GLY A 91 20.10 -11.21 26.12
C GLY A 91 20.86 -12.50 26.45
N GLN A 92 21.23 -13.29 25.44
CA GLN A 92 22.05 -14.49 25.62
C GLN A 92 23.42 -14.17 26.22
N ARG A 93 24.09 -13.11 25.74
CA ARG A 93 25.38 -12.67 26.30
C ARG A 93 25.24 -12.19 27.75
N ALA A 94 24.16 -11.48 28.07
CA ALA A 94 23.88 -11.04 29.42
C ALA A 94 23.65 -12.25 30.35
N ALA A 95 22.83 -13.22 29.92
CA ALA A 95 22.57 -14.46 30.66
C ALA A 95 23.87 -15.26 30.91
N ALA A 96 24.75 -15.35 29.92
CA ALA A 96 26.04 -16.05 30.04
C ALA A 96 27.02 -15.38 31.03
N ARG A 97 26.79 -14.12 31.42
CA ARG A 97 27.62 -13.38 32.38
C ARG A 97 27.01 -13.29 33.78
N LEU A 98 25.76 -13.71 33.96
CA LEU A 98 25.12 -13.77 35.26
C LEU A 98 25.52 -15.08 35.96
N PRO A 99 25.88 -15.04 37.25
CA PRO A 99 26.16 -16.26 38.00
C PRO A 99 24.89 -17.12 38.06
N GLN A 100 25.03 -18.42 37.78
CA GLN A 100 23.94 -19.37 37.98
C GLN A 100 23.74 -19.55 39.48
N VAL A 101 22.60 -19.08 39.98
CA VAL A 101 22.13 -19.32 41.36
C VAL A 101 21.41 -20.65 41.46
#